data_AF-A0A9X3X3L2-F1
#
_entry.id   AF-A0A9X3X3L2-F1
#
_cell.length_a   1.000
_cell.length_b   1.000
_cell.length_c   1.000
_cell.angle_alpha   90.00
_cell.angle_beta   90.00
_cell.angle_gamma   90.00
#
_symmetry.space_group_name_H-M   'P 1'
#
loop_
_entity.id
_entity.type
_entity.pdbx_description
1 polymer ?
#
loop_
_entity_poly.entity_id
_entity_poly.type
_entity_poly.pdbx_seq_one_letter_code
_entity_poly.pdbx_strand_id
1 'polypeptide(L)'
;MRISSLTSPLLLLPLLTLAAVPFACANPVQMPDAGTGSGGDAGAGGATGVGGAGGSDGDAGPDVTPGSPCTTDLDCVALEGPCSDGVCAGENGCQFVPKNDFGPCDDGLFCTINDVCLSGVCTAGTSKLCPSNGESCKIGSCNEANDACEFAPVNEGGFCDDGDPCTDLGTCKAGACQMGPPIDCSFLNGLCSIGQCDTVLGCIAVPQNDGVFCDDNLFCTVEDVCISGQCVGKPNPCLPTADPCKNPQCDEIKQTCIAVPGNDGATCEDGNSCTAGEVCAAGACGGGMPVPVGTTCNDNKACTTGETCAAGTCGGGAPILDCAHGDGCCPAGCDLSTDDDCKLLKVAVMGGPFYVDDLRAHLATQPFIGSAVVNTDCSLATLQKFDVVITHGQMSCFSPSTFEAYAQGGGGVIATPWMYSNYGNLVDLLPVTGQVINSFQSFPLKVTVLDPSDVLLQGVNFQPNDFVGWEEVQFTLKPGATSSVVWLGDLTRHAVAKWPYGSGRVVYLDFHYLTSDCSLASGYTWGKQLAYNATLWAGKVL
;
A
#
# COMPACT_ATOMS: atom_id res chain seq x y z
N MET A 1 -33.74 41.86 -17.38
CA MET A 1 -35.13 42.23 -17.03
C MET A 1 -35.46 41.54 -15.71
N ARG A 2 -35.82 42.33 -14.68
CA ARG A 2 -36.38 41.95 -13.36
C ARG A 2 -35.48 41.30 -12.30
N ILE A 3 -34.97 42.20 -11.46
CA ILE A 3 -34.91 42.18 -9.99
C ILE A 3 -36.11 41.46 -9.34
N SER A 4 -35.90 40.75 -8.23
CA SER A 4 -36.75 40.82 -7.01
C SER A 4 -36.17 40.02 -5.83
N SER A 5 -35.82 40.78 -4.79
CA SER A 5 -35.75 40.45 -3.37
C SER A 5 -37.08 39.92 -2.81
N LEU A 6 -37.05 39.21 -1.66
CA LEU A 6 -38.00 39.28 -0.51
C LEU A 6 -37.64 38.17 0.51
N THR A 7 -37.01 38.51 1.65
CA THR A 7 -37.60 38.68 3.01
C THR A 7 -38.04 37.39 3.74
N SER A 8 -37.40 37.14 4.90
CA SER A 8 -37.83 36.22 5.96
C SER A 8 -39.23 36.49 6.49
N PRO A 9 -39.78 35.55 7.29
CA PRO A 9 -40.08 35.92 8.67
C PRO A 9 -39.64 34.90 9.73
N LEU A 10 -39.41 35.45 10.92
CA LEU A 10 -39.18 34.78 12.21
C LEU A 10 -40.36 33.88 12.63
N LEU A 11 -40.05 32.76 13.28
CA LEU A 11 -40.91 32.16 14.32
C LEU A 11 -40.05 31.79 15.54
N LEU A 12 -40.50 32.23 16.73
CA LEU A 12 -39.91 32.00 18.04
C LEU A 12 -40.34 30.64 18.64
N LEU A 13 -39.33 29.90 19.16
CA LEU A 13 -39.24 29.07 20.40
C LEU A 13 -40.30 27.95 20.70
N PRO A 14 -39.92 26.84 21.40
CA PRO A 14 -39.13 26.87 22.65
C PRO A 14 -38.03 25.81 22.84
N LEU A 15 -37.17 26.11 23.81
CA LEU A 15 -36.18 25.24 24.44
C LEU A 15 -36.79 23.89 24.84
N LEU A 16 -36.16 22.80 24.40
CA LEU A 16 -36.23 21.51 25.06
C LEU A 16 -34.80 21.03 25.34
N THR A 17 -34.58 20.71 26.61
CA THR A 17 -33.33 20.31 27.24
C THR A 17 -32.75 19.06 26.59
N LEU A 18 -31.54 19.16 26.02
CA LEU A 18 -30.78 18.01 25.52
C LEU A 18 -29.91 17.46 26.66
N ALA A 19 -30.34 16.34 27.23
CA ALA A 19 -29.50 15.47 28.03
C ALA A 19 -28.64 14.60 27.10
N ALA A 20 -27.45 14.29 27.60
CA ALA A 20 -26.30 13.73 26.88
C ALA A 20 -26.57 12.42 26.11
N VAL A 21 -26.03 12.34 24.90
CA VAL A 21 -25.56 11.10 24.27
C VAL A 21 -24.28 11.43 23.48
N PRO A 22 -23.13 10.77 23.73
CA PRO A 22 -21.94 10.98 22.93
C PRO A 22 -21.99 10.12 21.65
N PHE A 23 -21.89 10.80 20.50
CA PHE A 23 -21.34 10.23 19.28
C PHE A 23 -19.84 10.55 19.24
N ALA A 24 -19.01 9.55 19.02
CA ALA A 24 -17.66 9.75 18.47
C ALA A 24 -17.26 8.52 17.64
N CYS A 25 -17.39 8.64 16.32
CA CYS A 25 -16.48 7.99 15.36
C CYS A 25 -15.51 9.09 14.91
N ALA A 26 -14.21 8.85 15.06
CA ALA A 26 -13.15 9.85 14.95
C ALA A 26 -12.85 10.26 13.49
N ASN A 27 -12.24 11.44 13.32
CA ASN A 27 -11.44 11.82 12.15
C ASN A 27 -10.30 12.80 12.55
N PRO A 28 -9.23 12.94 11.73
CA PRO A 28 -7.84 13.12 12.17
C PRO A 28 -7.36 14.56 12.40
N VAL A 29 -6.21 14.63 13.07
CA VAL A 29 -5.47 15.78 13.62
C VAL A 29 -4.66 16.52 12.55
N GLN A 30 -4.56 17.85 12.66
CA GLN A 30 -3.62 18.70 11.90
C GLN A 30 -2.82 19.60 12.87
N MET A 31 -1.48 19.62 12.73
CA MET A 31 -0.53 20.43 13.51
C MET A 31 -0.13 21.74 12.79
N PRO A 32 0.44 22.74 13.49
CA PRO A 32 0.46 24.15 13.06
C PRO A 32 1.74 24.61 12.34
N ASP A 33 1.60 25.63 11.49
CA ASP A 33 2.66 26.34 10.76
C ASP A 33 3.42 27.38 11.62
N ALA A 34 4.70 27.56 11.26
CA ALA A 34 5.63 28.56 11.81
C ALA A 34 6.15 29.51 10.71
N GLY A 35 6.36 30.78 11.05
CA GLY A 35 7.04 31.83 10.27
C GLY A 35 6.78 33.19 10.94
N THR A 36 7.68 34.18 11.04
CA THR A 36 8.81 34.61 10.20
C THR A 36 9.68 35.62 10.98
N GLY A 37 10.98 35.74 10.69
CA GLY A 37 11.88 36.80 11.20
C GLY A 37 12.66 37.51 10.09
N SER A 38 12.67 38.85 10.12
CA SER A 38 13.55 39.76 9.33
C SER A 38 14.87 40.01 10.11
N GLY A 39 16.07 40.27 9.55
CA GLY A 39 16.49 40.97 8.33
C GLY A 39 17.23 42.26 8.75
N GLY A 40 18.55 42.33 8.59
CA GLY A 40 19.42 43.44 9.07
C GLY A 40 20.26 44.10 7.97
N ASP A 41 20.56 45.39 8.14
CA ASP A 41 21.16 46.31 7.16
C ASP A 41 22.71 46.35 7.15
N ALA A 42 23.28 46.66 5.97
CA ALA A 42 24.70 46.80 5.67
C ALA A 42 25.20 48.25 5.74
N GLY A 43 26.46 48.44 6.17
CA GLY A 43 27.17 49.72 6.20
C GLY A 43 28.26 49.83 5.13
N ALA A 44 28.33 50.99 4.49
CA ALA A 44 29.31 51.37 3.47
C ALA A 44 30.50 52.12 4.08
N GLY A 45 31.70 51.94 3.54
CA GLY A 45 32.88 52.73 3.85
C GLY A 45 33.79 52.84 2.62
N GLY A 46 33.94 54.05 2.09
CA GLY A 46 34.87 54.37 1.02
C GLY A 46 36.23 54.84 1.54
N ALA A 47 37.26 54.77 0.69
CA ALA A 47 38.49 55.50 0.85
C ALA A 47 39.15 55.78 -0.50
N THR A 48 39.57 57.04 -0.62
CA THR A 48 40.25 57.74 -1.71
C THR A 48 41.70 57.31 -1.89
N GLY A 49 42.15 57.18 -3.14
CA GLY A 49 43.57 57.06 -3.51
C GLY A 49 44.13 58.36 -4.09
N VAL A 50 45.44 58.60 -3.89
CA VAL A 50 46.34 59.29 -4.84
C VAL A 50 47.78 58.88 -4.53
N GLY A 51 48.57 58.53 -5.56
CA GLY A 51 50.04 58.61 -5.48
C GLY A 51 50.86 57.64 -6.35
N GLY A 52 50.91 57.89 -7.66
CA GLY A 52 52.08 57.88 -8.57
C GLY A 52 53.03 56.67 -8.69
N ALA A 53 53.38 56.30 -9.94
CA ALA A 53 54.75 56.37 -10.51
C ALA A 53 54.91 55.59 -11.85
N GLY A 54 55.62 56.19 -12.82
CA GLY A 54 56.76 55.57 -13.52
C GLY A 54 56.60 55.01 -14.96
N GLY A 55 57.62 55.24 -15.80
CA GLY A 55 57.91 54.50 -17.04
C GLY A 55 58.42 55.36 -18.22
N SER A 56 59.54 56.09 -18.10
CA SER A 56 60.86 55.79 -18.70
C SER A 56 60.92 54.86 -19.92
N ASP A 57 61.11 55.46 -21.11
CA ASP A 57 61.95 54.90 -22.18
C ASP A 57 62.77 56.03 -22.83
N GLY A 58 64.05 55.74 -23.04
CA GLY A 58 65.06 56.70 -23.43
C GLY A 58 65.12 56.93 -24.93
N ASP A 59 64.87 58.18 -25.32
CA ASP A 59 65.63 58.89 -26.34
C ASP A 59 65.73 60.33 -25.87
N ALA A 60 66.91 60.74 -25.38
CA ALA A 60 67.16 62.12 -24.98
C ALA A 60 67.36 62.98 -26.23
N GLY A 61 66.26 63.22 -26.96
CA GLY A 61 66.10 64.46 -27.71
C GLY A 61 66.13 65.66 -26.74
N PRO A 62 66.28 66.90 -27.23
CA PRO A 62 66.15 68.07 -26.37
C PRO A 62 64.81 67.98 -25.63
N ASP A 63 64.83 68.15 -24.31
CA ASP A 63 63.64 68.14 -23.44
C ASP A 63 62.78 69.36 -23.78
N VAL A 64 61.99 69.25 -24.86
CA VAL A 64 61.07 70.29 -25.32
C VAL A 64 59.87 70.30 -24.38
N THR A 65 59.90 71.20 -23.41
CA THR A 65 58.81 71.48 -22.47
C THR A 65 58.00 72.70 -22.90
N PRO A 66 56.77 72.90 -22.38
CA PRO A 66 56.00 74.11 -22.65
C PRO A 66 56.82 75.39 -22.37
N GLY A 67 56.94 76.27 -23.36
CA GLY A 67 57.77 77.47 -23.33
C GLY A 67 59.15 77.35 -24.00
N SER A 68 59.52 76.16 -24.50
CA SER A 68 60.76 75.97 -25.26
C SER A 68 60.76 76.81 -26.55
N PRO A 69 61.86 77.47 -26.94
CA PRO A 69 61.89 78.29 -28.14
C PRO A 69 61.67 77.45 -29.40
N CYS A 70 60.86 77.94 -30.32
CA CYS A 70 60.49 77.26 -31.55
C CYS A 70 60.37 78.25 -32.70
N THR A 71 60.47 77.75 -33.93
CA THR A 71 60.26 78.52 -35.17
C THR A 71 59.12 77.97 -36.01
N THR A 72 58.82 76.68 -35.86
CA THR A 72 57.70 75.98 -36.51
C THR A 72 57.09 74.97 -35.54
N ASP A 73 55.86 74.51 -35.79
CA ASP A 73 55.21 73.48 -34.98
C ASP A 73 56.01 72.16 -34.94
N LEU A 74 56.81 71.88 -35.97
CA LEU A 74 57.69 70.70 -36.02
C LEU A 74 58.77 70.71 -34.92
N ASP A 75 59.14 71.89 -34.41
CA ASP A 75 60.08 72.03 -33.29
C ASP A 75 59.44 71.60 -31.95
N CYS A 76 58.11 71.46 -31.92
CA CYS A 76 57.31 71.12 -30.75
C CYS A 76 56.77 69.68 -30.79
N VAL A 77 57.23 68.85 -31.73
CA VAL A 77 56.74 67.48 -31.95
C VAL A 77 56.82 66.58 -30.71
N ALA A 78 57.73 66.85 -29.77
CA ALA A 78 57.82 66.09 -28.51
C ALA A 78 56.64 66.36 -27.56
N LEU A 79 55.86 67.42 -27.78
CA LEU A 79 54.60 67.68 -27.07
C LEU A 79 53.38 67.08 -27.81
N GLU A 80 53.57 66.50 -29.00
CA GLU A 80 52.53 65.77 -29.70
C GLU A 80 52.29 64.41 -29.03
N GLY A 81 51.03 64.14 -28.72
CA GLY A 81 50.56 62.87 -28.19
C GLY A 81 49.23 62.48 -28.83
N PRO A 82 48.60 61.38 -28.40
CA PRO A 82 47.26 61.01 -28.88
C PRO A 82 46.19 62.08 -28.56
N CYS A 83 46.41 62.86 -27.49
CA CYS A 83 45.47 63.88 -27.00
C CYS A 83 45.99 65.32 -27.13
N SER A 84 47.20 65.53 -27.61
CA SER A 84 47.80 66.87 -27.68
C SER A 84 48.55 67.11 -28.97
N ASP A 85 48.54 68.36 -29.43
CA ASP A 85 49.46 68.87 -30.44
C ASP A 85 50.47 69.81 -29.77
N GLY A 86 51.73 69.73 -30.22
CA GLY A 86 52.75 70.72 -29.94
C GLY A 86 52.68 71.83 -30.96
N VAL A 87 52.28 73.03 -30.54
CA VAL A 87 52.14 74.19 -31.45
C VAL A 87 53.13 75.28 -31.06
N CYS A 88 53.81 75.87 -32.04
CA CYS A 88 54.76 76.95 -31.83
C CYS A 88 54.04 78.31 -31.73
N ALA A 89 53.95 78.86 -30.52
CA ALA A 89 53.28 80.14 -30.25
C ALA A 89 54.22 81.36 -30.35
N GLY A 90 55.14 81.36 -31.33
CA GLY A 90 56.10 82.45 -31.56
C GLY A 90 56.99 82.73 -30.35
N GLU A 91 56.96 83.95 -29.80
CA GLU A 91 57.78 84.34 -28.63
C GLU A 91 57.43 83.58 -27.35
N ASN A 92 56.23 82.98 -27.28
CA ASN A 92 55.80 82.18 -26.13
C ASN A 92 56.31 80.73 -26.18
N GLY A 93 57.07 80.37 -27.22
CA GLY A 93 57.64 79.04 -27.41
C GLY A 93 56.59 77.96 -27.70
N CYS A 94 57.00 76.71 -27.59
CA CYS A 94 56.15 75.54 -27.75
C CYS A 94 55.03 75.53 -26.71
N GLN A 95 53.80 75.34 -27.17
CA GLN A 95 52.62 75.24 -26.32
C GLN A 95 51.92 73.92 -26.54
N PHE A 96 51.32 73.44 -25.45
CA PHE A 96 50.45 72.29 -25.43
C PHE A 96 49.05 72.72 -25.83
N VAL A 97 48.54 72.16 -26.93
CA VAL A 97 47.18 72.41 -27.40
C VAL A 97 46.39 71.09 -27.32
N PRO A 98 45.31 71.02 -26.51
CA PRO A 98 44.41 69.88 -26.50
C PRO A 98 43.88 69.58 -27.91
N LYS A 99 43.92 68.30 -28.31
CA LYS A 99 43.33 67.83 -29.56
C LYS A 99 42.52 66.56 -29.31
N ASN A 100 41.64 66.24 -30.26
CA ASN A 100 40.93 64.97 -30.29
C ASN A 100 40.12 64.68 -29.00
N ASP A 101 39.58 65.72 -28.35
CA ASP A 101 38.70 65.54 -27.18
C ASP A 101 37.58 64.54 -27.49
N PHE A 102 37.36 63.61 -26.56
CA PHE A 102 36.49 62.43 -26.68
C PHE A 102 36.92 61.37 -27.71
N GLY A 103 38.06 61.55 -28.36
CA GLY A 103 38.69 60.56 -29.24
C GLY A 103 39.49 59.51 -28.46
N PRO A 104 39.82 58.37 -29.11
CA PRO A 104 40.51 57.27 -28.46
C PRO A 104 41.97 57.62 -28.16
N CYS A 105 42.44 57.21 -26.99
CA CYS A 105 43.83 57.20 -26.60
C CYS A 105 44.12 55.96 -25.74
N ASP A 106 45.34 55.85 -25.25
CA ASP A 106 45.79 54.83 -24.31
C ASP A 106 46.47 55.58 -23.16
N ASP A 107 45.97 55.42 -21.93
CA ASP A 107 46.52 56.09 -20.75
C ASP A 107 47.75 55.36 -20.17
N GLY A 108 48.15 54.25 -20.80
CA GLY A 108 49.27 53.42 -20.42
C GLY A 108 48.97 52.47 -19.26
N LEU A 109 47.74 52.42 -18.77
CA LEU A 109 47.32 51.50 -17.72
C LEU A 109 46.70 50.23 -18.33
N PHE A 110 47.10 49.06 -17.85
CA PHE A 110 46.65 47.78 -18.39
C PHE A 110 45.17 47.47 -18.09
N CYS A 111 44.66 47.95 -16.96
CA CYS A 111 43.33 47.67 -16.43
C CYS A 111 42.26 48.69 -16.84
N THR A 112 42.59 49.63 -17.70
CA THR A 112 41.66 50.55 -18.35
C THR A 112 41.56 50.19 -19.83
N ILE A 113 40.38 50.39 -20.41
CA ILE A 113 40.14 50.22 -21.84
C ILE A 113 39.24 51.34 -22.32
N ASN A 114 39.36 51.67 -23.60
CA ASN A 114 38.61 52.75 -24.24
C ASN A 114 38.89 54.11 -23.58
N ASP A 115 40.16 54.41 -23.35
CA ASP A 115 40.57 55.69 -22.77
C ASP A 115 40.26 56.82 -23.74
N VAL A 116 39.93 57.97 -23.18
CA VAL A 116 39.47 59.13 -23.95
C VAL A 116 40.28 60.36 -23.63
N CYS A 117 40.58 61.13 -24.66
CA CYS A 117 41.20 62.43 -24.50
C CYS A 117 40.23 63.41 -23.86
N LEU A 118 40.64 64.08 -22.78
CA LEU A 118 39.90 65.17 -22.17
C LEU A 118 40.84 66.32 -21.81
N SER A 119 40.65 67.47 -22.47
CA SER A 119 41.48 68.66 -22.24
C SER A 119 42.98 68.38 -22.40
N GLY A 120 43.31 67.53 -23.37
CA GLY A 120 44.68 67.20 -23.75
C GLY A 120 45.30 66.04 -22.98
N VAL A 121 44.67 65.54 -21.92
CA VAL A 121 45.15 64.40 -21.14
C VAL A 121 44.38 63.15 -21.53
N CYS A 122 45.07 62.03 -21.70
CA CYS A 122 44.40 60.75 -21.85
C CYS A 122 43.84 60.33 -20.49
N THR A 123 42.52 60.19 -20.40
CA THR A 123 41.83 59.83 -19.17
C THR A 123 41.32 58.39 -19.26
N ALA A 124 41.57 57.64 -18.19
CA ALA A 124 41.10 56.28 -18.00
C ALA A 124 39.64 56.10 -18.42
N GLY A 125 39.42 55.17 -19.34
CA GLY A 125 38.11 54.77 -19.80
C GLY A 125 37.42 53.83 -18.81
N THR A 126 36.81 52.79 -19.34
CA THR A 126 36.13 51.77 -18.53
C THR A 126 37.13 50.76 -17.97
N SER A 127 36.90 50.25 -16.75
CA SER A 127 37.72 49.18 -16.20
C SER A 127 37.65 47.92 -17.07
N LYS A 128 38.81 47.34 -17.35
CA LYS A 128 38.97 46.09 -18.07
C LYS A 128 38.29 44.96 -17.30
N LEU A 129 37.32 44.33 -17.95
CA LEU A 129 36.62 43.17 -17.40
C LEU A 129 37.49 41.93 -17.54
N CYS A 130 37.77 41.27 -16.41
CA CYS A 130 38.38 39.96 -16.37
C CYS A 130 37.26 38.91 -16.25
N PRO A 131 36.84 38.26 -17.35
CA PRO A 131 35.79 37.26 -17.28
C PRO A 131 36.21 36.11 -16.37
N SER A 132 35.28 35.56 -15.59
CA SER A 132 35.53 34.31 -14.87
C SER A 132 35.94 33.25 -15.89
N ASN A 133 36.90 32.40 -15.54
CA ASN A 133 37.42 31.34 -16.40
C ASN A 133 36.46 30.14 -16.56
N GLY A 134 35.15 30.37 -16.45
CA GLY A 134 34.13 29.33 -16.40
C GLY A 134 33.92 28.69 -15.02
N GLU A 135 34.72 29.06 -14.00
CA GLU A 135 34.55 28.56 -12.63
C GLU A 135 33.57 29.44 -11.84
N SER A 136 32.47 28.87 -11.35
CA SER A 136 31.41 29.59 -10.63
C SER A 136 31.85 30.19 -9.28
N CYS A 137 33.00 29.77 -8.74
CA CYS A 137 33.51 30.19 -7.43
C CYS A 137 34.64 31.22 -7.50
N LYS A 138 34.99 31.70 -8.70
CA LYS A 138 36.04 32.70 -8.89
C LYS A 138 35.56 33.84 -9.76
N ILE A 139 35.98 35.06 -9.43
CA ILE A 139 35.82 36.23 -10.30
C ILE A 139 37.20 36.80 -10.63
N GLY A 140 37.37 37.19 -11.89
CA GLY A 140 38.57 37.90 -12.32
C GLY A 140 38.52 39.35 -11.86
N SER A 141 39.56 39.81 -11.19
CA SER A 141 39.85 41.22 -10.96
C SER A 141 41.10 41.59 -11.74
N CYS A 142 41.08 42.76 -12.39
CA CYS A 142 42.27 43.25 -13.08
C CYS A 142 43.27 43.81 -12.04
N ASN A 143 44.53 43.40 -12.13
CA ASN A 143 45.62 43.87 -11.29
C ASN A 143 46.64 44.65 -12.14
N GLU A 144 46.67 45.96 -11.92
CA GLU A 144 47.53 46.90 -12.62
C GLU A 144 49.02 46.73 -12.29
N ALA A 145 49.35 46.29 -11.07
CA ALA A 145 50.76 46.16 -10.67
C ALA A 145 51.48 45.02 -11.42
N ASN A 146 50.72 44.07 -11.96
CA ASN A 146 51.22 42.86 -12.61
C ASN A 146 50.79 42.77 -14.08
N ASP A 147 50.11 43.78 -14.62
CA ASP A 147 49.49 43.77 -15.95
C ASP A 147 48.73 42.47 -16.24
N ALA A 148 47.92 42.01 -15.28
CA ALA A 148 47.30 40.67 -15.32
C ALA A 148 45.87 40.64 -14.76
N CYS A 149 45.06 39.69 -15.26
CA CYS A 149 43.80 39.31 -14.63
C CYS A 149 44.06 38.26 -13.55
N GLU A 150 43.77 38.59 -12.29
CA GLU A 150 43.92 37.68 -11.16
C GLU A 150 42.55 37.20 -10.67
N PHE A 151 42.45 35.93 -10.27
CA PHE A 151 41.20 35.34 -9.83
C PHE A 151 41.13 35.28 -8.31
N ALA A 152 40.09 35.86 -7.73
CA ALA A 152 39.81 35.78 -6.31
C ALA A 152 38.61 34.88 -6.02
N PRO A 153 38.60 34.16 -4.88
CA PRO A 153 37.41 33.49 -4.37
C PRO A 153 36.22 34.43 -4.28
N VAL A 154 35.07 34.00 -4.79
CA VAL A 154 33.79 34.72 -4.67
C VAL A 154 32.67 33.72 -4.36
N ASN A 155 31.52 34.24 -3.94
CA ASN A 155 30.28 33.46 -3.79
C ASN A 155 30.40 32.32 -2.75
N GLU A 156 31.13 32.56 -1.65
CA GLU A 156 31.31 31.57 -0.57
C GLU A 156 29.95 31.08 -0.05
N GLY A 157 29.76 29.76 -0.04
CA GLY A 157 28.49 29.11 0.31
C GLY A 157 27.40 29.15 -0.78
N GLY A 158 27.63 29.83 -1.90
CA GLY A 158 26.76 29.79 -3.07
C GLY A 158 26.91 28.49 -3.86
N PHE A 159 25.90 28.19 -4.70
CA PHE A 159 25.88 27.00 -5.55
C PHE A 159 26.91 27.07 -6.68
N CYS A 160 27.51 25.93 -7.00
CA CYS A 160 28.40 25.74 -8.13
C CYS A 160 28.21 24.34 -8.72
N ASP A 161 28.59 24.18 -9.98
CA ASP A 161 28.63 22.89 -10.67
C ASP A 161 30.08 22.41 -10.71
N ASP A 162 30.34 21.20 -10.21
CA ASP A 162 31.67 20.57 -10.22
C ASP A 162 31.96 19.84 -11.54
N GLY A 163 30.98 19.78 -12.44
CA GLY A 163 31.07 19.14 -13.75
C GLY A 163 30.94 17.63 -13.71
N ASP A 164 30.65 17.01 -12.55
CA ASP A 164 30.38 15.58 -12.43
C ASP A 164 28.86 15.33 -12.52
N PRO A 165 28.37 14.60 -13.55
CA PRO A 165 26.96 14.27 -13.67
C PRO A 165 26.40 13.42 -12.52
N CYS A 166 27.26 12.89 -11.65
CA CYS A 166 26.92 12.05 -10.52
C CYS A 166 26.83 12.77 -9.17
N THR A 167 26.98 14.08 -9.16
CA THR A 167 26.82 14.92 -7.98
C THR A 167 25.74 15.97 -8.24
N ASP A 168 24.97 16.28 -7.21
CA ASP A 168 24.15 17.49 -7.23
C ASP A 168 25.04 18.75 -7.17
N LEU A 169 24.43 19.92 -7.33
CA LEU A 169 25.14 21.19 -7.21
C LEU A 169 25.93 21.27 -5.89
N GLY A 170 27.21 21.55 -6.05
CA GLY A 170 28.17 21.78 -4.98
C GLY A 170 28.05 23.15 -4.33
N THR A 171 28.96 23.44 -3.41
CA THR A 171 29.06 24.77 -2.77
C THR A 171 30.45 25.35 -2.88
N CYS A 172 30.54 26.66 -3.11
CA CYS A 172 31.82 27.34 -3.20
C CYS A 172 32.48 27.45 -1.82
N LYS A 173 33.72 26.98 -1.72
CA LYS A 173 34.56 27.12 -0.53
C LYS A 173 35.98 27.52 -0.90
N ALA A 174 36.42 28.69 -0.45
CA ALA A 174 37.75 29.26 -0.71
C ALA A 174 38.11 29.27 -2.22
N GLY A 175 37.13 29.55 -3.07
CA GLY A 175 37.31 29.65 -4.52
C GLY A 175 37.30 28.31 -5.25
N ALA A 176 37.07 27.19 -4.56
CA ALA A 176 36.87 25.88 -5.18
C ALA A 176 35.42 25.42 -5.01
N CYS A 177 34.87 24.75 -6.03
CA CYS A 177 33.58 24.09 -5.90
C CYS A 177 33.76 22.79 -5.10
N GLN A 178 33.13 22.69 -3.93
CA GLN A 178 33.05 21.45 -3.17
C GLN A 178 32.00 20.55 -3.80
N MET A 179 32.33 19.27 -4.02
CA MET A 179 31.41 18.30 -4.60
C MET A 179 30.10 18.25 -3.80
N GLY A 180 28.98 18.26 -4.52
CA GLY A 180 27.67 18.06 -3.93
C GLY A 180 27.45 16.62 -3.45
N PRO A 181 26.30 16.35 -2.82
CA PRO A 181 25.92 14.97 -2.49
C PRO A 181 25.79 14.13 -3.76
N PRO A 182 26.05 12.81 -3.70
CA PRO A 182 25.82 11.92 -4.83
C PRO A 182 24.36 11.96 -5.29
N ILE A 183 24.14 12.01 -6.60
CA ILE A 183 22.79 11.99 -7.17
C ILE A 183 22.12 10.64 -6.89
N ASP A 184 20.84 10.68 -6.49
CA ASP A 184 20.06 9.45 -6.27
C ASP A 184 19.44 8.97 -7.59
N CYS A 185 20.03 7.91 -8.16
CA CYS A 185 19.51 7.28 -9.37
C CYS A 185 18.38 6.27 -9.10
N SER A 186 17.88 6.14 -7.86
CA SER A 186 16.86 5.15 -7.49
C SER A 186 15.57 5.24 -8.30
N PHE A 187 15.27 6.38 -8.92
CA PHE A 187 14.14 6.54 -9.84
C PHE A 187 14.23 5.66 -11.11
N LEU A 188 15.41 5.12 -11.43
CA LEU A 188 15.62 4.14 -12.50
C LEU A 188 15.59 2.68 -12.01
N ASN A 189 15.34 2.45 -10.72
CA ASN A 189 15.14 1.10 -10.20
C ASN A 189 13.86 0.51 -10.81
N GLY A 190 13.98 -0.69 -11.35
CA GLY A 190 12.88 -1.49 -11.88
C GLY A 190 12.90 -2.90 -11.31
N LEU A 191 12.07 -3.78 -11.85
CA LEU A 191 11.96 -5.18 -11.36
C LEU A 191 13.29 -5.94 -11.47
N CYS A 192 14.07 -5.69 -12.53
CA CYS A 192 15.36 -6.32 -12.78
C CYS A 192 16.42 -5.33 -13.24
N SER A 193 16.29 -4.06 -12.82
CA SER A 193 17.25 -3.01 -13.09
C SER A 193 17.48 -2.17 -11.85
N ILE A 194 18.70 -1.68 -11.67
CA ILE A 194 19.02 -0.68 -10.67
C ILE A 194 19.53 0.58 -11.36
N GLY A 195 19.15 1.72 -10.82
CA GLY A 195 19.74 2.99 -11.18
C GLY A 195 21.15 3.08 -10.63
N GLN A 196 22.10 3.31 -11.53
CA GLN A 196 23.49 3.53 -11.19
C GLN A 196 23.94 4.81 -11.89
N CYS A 197 24.78 5.60 -11.21
CA CYS A 197 25.37 6.74 -11.86
C CYS A 197 26.59 6.34 -12.69
N ASP A 198 26.59 6.75 -13.95
CA ASP A 198 27.72 6.71 -14.86
C ASP A 198 28.36 8.10 -14.92
N THR A 199 29.67 8.19 -14.72
CA THR A 199 30.41 9.47 -14.61
C THR A 199 30.44 10.28 -15.90
N VAL A 200 29.91 9.76 -17.01
CA VAL A 200 29.83 10.44 -18.31
C VAL A 200 28.37 10.72 -18.70
N LEU A 201 27.48 9.75 -18.47
CA LEU A 201 26.09 9.80 -18.93
C LEU A 201 25.10 10.21 -17.83
N GLY A 202 25.52 10.30 -16.57
CA GLY A 202 24.65 10.51 -15.42
C GLY A 202 23.91 9.23 -15.03
N CYS A 203 22.69 9.36 -14.50
CA CYS A 203 21.91 8.19 -14.09
C CYS A 203 21.54 7.30 -15.28
N ILE A 204 21.94 6.03 -15.22
CA ILE A 204 21.59 4.97 -16.17
C ILE A 204 20.95 3.78 -15.46
N ALA A 205 20.14 3.01 -16.19
CA ALA A 205 19.58 1.75 -15.70
C ALA A 205 20.53 0.60 -16.07
N VAL A 206 20.98 -0.15 -15.07
CA VAL A 206 21.86 -1.32 -15.24
C VAL A 206 21.07 -2.58 -14.83
N PRO A 207 21.13 -3.68 -15.61
CA PRO A 207 20.49 -4.94 -15.23
C PRO A 207 21.00 -5.44 -13.87
N GLN A 208 20.08 -5.96 -13.05
CA GLN A 208 20.45 -6.69 -11.85
C GLN A 208 21.12 -8.04 -12.18
N ASN A 209 21.81 -8.60 -11.20
CA ASN A 209 22.40 -9.94 -11.33
C ASN A 209 21.32 -10.99 -11.55
N ASP A 210 21.64 -11.97 -12.38
CA ASP A 210 20.76 -13.12 -12.59
C ASP A 210 20.51 -13.87 -11.28
N GLY A 211 19.26 -14.30 -11.07
CA GLY A 211 18.83 -15.02 -9.86
C GLY A 211 18.40 -14.13 -8.70
N VAL A 212 18.47 -12.80 -8.83
CA VAL A 212 17.84 -11.87 -7.88
C VAL A 212 16.32 -12.05 -7.97
N PHE A 213 15.67 -12.12 -6.80
CA PHE A 213 14.21 -12.20 -6.71
C PHE A 213 13.57 -10.95 -7.32
N CYS A 214 12.56 -11.18 -8.16
CA CYS A 214 11.68 -10.15 -8.68
C CYS A 214 10.24 -10.69 -8.67
N ASP A 215 9.28 -9.86 -9.01
CA ASP A 215 7.88 -10.25 -9.15
C ASP A 215 7.36 -9.63 -10.45
N ASP A 216 7.02 -10.46 -11.44
CA ASP A 216 6.51 -9.98 -12.73
C ASP A 216 5.02 -9.57 -12.67
N ASN A 217 4.41 -9.68 -11.47
CA ASN A 217 3.00 -9.46 -11.16
C ASN A 217 2.04 -10.33 -11.98
N LEU A 218 2.52 -11.45 -12.53
CA LEU A 218 1.68 -12.43 -13.21
C LEU A 218 1.39 -13.59 -12.26
N PHE A 219 0.12 -13.96 -12.13
CA PHE A 219 -0.33 -15.01 -11.21
C PHE A 219 0.13 -16.41 -11.65
N CYS A 220 0.26 -16.63 -12.96
CA CYS A 220 0.63 -17.90 -13.56
C CYS A 220 2.14 -18.14 -13.62
N THR A 221 2.93 -17.25 -13.05
CA THR A 221 4.35 -17.40 -12.80
C THR A 221 4.60 -17.38 -11.29
N VAL A 222 5.57 -18.18 -10.84
CA VAL A 222 6.01 -18.25 -9.45
C VAL A 222 7.53 -18.36 -9.41
N GLU A 223 8.10 -18.02 -8.25
CA GLU A 223 9.54 -18.04 -8.02
C GLU A 223 10.30 -17.18 -9.02
N ASP A 224 9.79 -15.97 -9.32
CA ASP A 224 10.36 -15.14 -10.37
C ASP A 224 11.75 -14.62 -10.01
N VAL A 225 12.62 -14.63 -11.00
CA VAL A 225 13.99 -14.19 -10.88
C VAL A 225 14.40 -13.39 -12.10
N CYS A 226 15.34 -12.48 -11.88
CA CYS A 226 15.95 -11.75 -12.97
C CYS A 226 16.80 -12.69 -13.82
N ILE A 227 16.58 -12.67 -15.13
CA ILE A 227 17.43 -13.33 -16.13
C ILE A 227 17.63 -12.33 -17.26
N SER A 228 18.89 -11.92 -17.49
CA SER A 228 19.26 -10.97 -18.54
C SER A 228 18.44 -9.66 -18.50
N GLY A 229 18.17 -9.16 -17.30
CA GLY A 229 17.42 -7.92 -17.07
C GLY A 229 15.90 -8.03 -17.24
N GLN A 230 15.35 -9.24 -17.42
CA GLN A 230 13.90 -9.49 -17.42
C GLN A 230 13.50 -10.29 -16.19
N CYS A 231 12.36 -9.94 -15.60
CA CYS A 231 11.77 -10.76 -14.55
C CYS A 231 11.02 -11.92 -15.20
N VAL A 232 11.43 -13.15 -14.87
CA VAL A 232 10.84 -14.36 -15.45
C VAL A 232 10.57 -15.38 -14.35
N GLY A 233 9.37 -15.95 -14.35
CA GLY A 233 8.98 -17.00 -13.43
C GLY A 233 8.85 -18.39 -14.03
N LYS A 234 8.70 -19.37 -13.13
CA LYS A 234 8.30 -20.73 -13.52
C LYS A 234 6.78 -20.81 -13.59
N PRO A 235 6.20 -21.66 -14.47
CA PRO A 235 4.75 -21.84 -14.51
C PRO A 235 4.19 -22.23 -13.14
N ASN A 236 3.15 -21.52 -12.70
CA ASN A 236 2.40 -21.85 -11.49
C ASN A 236 1.85 -23.27 -11.65
N PRO A 237 2.29 -24.24 -10.82
CA PRO A 237 1.98 -25.64 -11.03
C PRO A 237 0.49 -25.94 -10.87
N CYS A 238 -0.27 -25.09 -10.15
CA CYS A 238 -1.63 -25.30 -9.70
C CYS A 238 -1.86 -26.66 -9.00
N LEU A 239 -2.46 -26.66 -7.81
CA LEU A 239 -2.71 -27.91 -7.11
C LEU A 239 -3.71 -28.79 -7.88
N PRO A 240 -3.54 -30.13 -7.87
CA PRO A 240 -4.51 -31.05 -8.45
C PRO A 240 -5.91 -30.82 -7.88
N THR A 241 -6.92 -30.89 -8.73
CA THR A 241 -8.31 -30.74 -8.33
C THR A 241 -8.77 -31.98 -7.57
N ALA A 242 -9.67 -31.81 -6.58
CA ALA A 242 -10.31 -32.93 -5.90
C ALA A 242 -11.14 -33.81 -6.86
N ASP A 243 -11.58 -33.24 -7.98
CA ASP A 243 -12.26 -33.94 -9.07
C ASP A 243 -11.23 -34.61 -10.00
N PRO A 244 -11.19 -35.95 -10.11
CA PRO A 244 -10.25 -36.67 -10.95
C PRO A 244 -10.49 -36.44 -12.46
N CYS A 245 -11.68 -35.96 -12.84
CA CYS A 245 -12.04 -35.67 -14.23
C CYS A 245 -11.73 -34.23 -14.65
N LYS A 246 -11.05 -33.47 -13.79
CA LYS A 246 -10.60 -32.12 -14.13
C LYS A 246 -9.09 -32.02 -13.98
N ASN A 247 -8.50 -31.18 -14.81
CA ASN A 247 -7.10 -30.79 -14.70
C ASN A 247 -7.02 -29.35 -14.21
N PRO A 248 -6.07 -29.05 -13.32
CA PRO A 248 -5.82 -27.68 -12.94
C PRO A 248 -5.20 -26.93 -14.12
N GLN A 249 -5.71 -25.73 -14.39
CA GLN A 249 -5.14 -24.81 -15.37
C GLN A 249 -5.06 -23.43 -14.75
N CYS A 250 -3.93 -22.76 -14.92
CA CYS A 250 -3.78 -21.39 -14.48
C CYS A 250 -4.49 -20.41 -15.45
N ASP A 251 -5.30 -19.51 -14.91
CA ASP A 251 -5.99 -18.44 -15.63
C ASP A 251 -5.46 -17.08 -15.14
N GLU A 252 -4.61 -16.46 -15.95
CA GLU A 252 -3.95 -15.19 -15.63
C GLU A 252 -4.95 -14.03 -15.50
N ILE A 253 -6.00 -14.04 -16.32
CA ILE A 253 -7.00 -12.95 -16.33
C ILE A 253 -7.81 -12.97 -15.04
N LYS A 254 -8.14 -14.16 -14.54
CA LYS A 254 -8.87 -14.33 -13.28
C LYS A 254 -7.96 -14.40 -12.06
N GLN A 255 -6.65 -14.45 -12.26
CA GLN A 255 -5.65 -14.67 -11.22
C GLN A 255 -6.02 -15.86 -10.32
N THR A 256 -6.37 -16.98 -10.94
CA THR A 256 -6.81 -18.18 -10.21
C THR A 256 -6.45 -19.46 -10.94
N CYS A 257 -6.30 -20.55 -10.19
CA CYS A 257 -6.24 -21.90 -10.74
C CYS A 257 -7.66 -22.40 -10.96
N ILE A 258 -8.05 -22.58 -12.22
CA ILE A 258 -9.36 -23.11 -12.59
C ILE A 258 -9.28 -24.61 -12.85
N ALA A 259 -10.37 -25.30 -12.57
CA ALA A 259 -10.55 -26.70 -12.94
C ALA A 259 -11.16 -26.77 -14.35
N VAL A 260 -10.42 -27.30 -15.32
CA VAL A 260 -10.92 -27.52 -16.69
C VAL A 260 -11.17 -29.00 -16.95
N PRO A 261 -12.15 -29.36 -17.80
CA PRO A 261 -12.36 -30.74 -18.21
C PRO A 261 -11.08 -31.45 -18.65
N GLY A 262 -10.83 -32.65 -18.14
CA GLY A 262 -9.62 -33.41 -18.44
C GLY A 262 -9.72 -34.89 -18.08
N ASN A 263 -8.63 -35.62 -18.29
CA ASN A 263 -8.47 -37.02 -17.89
C ASN A 263 -9.53 -37.98 -18.48
N ASP A 264 -10.04 -37.70 -19.68
CA ASP A 264 -11.03 -38.55 -20.34
C ASP A 264 -10.57 -40.01 -20.41
N GLY A 265 -11.42 -40.93 -19.96
CA GLY A 265 -11.15 -42.37 -19.85
C GLY A 265 -10.43 -42.81 -18.57
N ALA A 266 -10.02 -41.90 -17.69
CA ALA A 266 -9.56 -42.26 -16.35
C ALA A 266 -10.74 -42.78 -15.51
N THR A 267 -10.45 -43.73 -14.60
CA THR A 267 -11.43 -44.22 -13.63
C THR A 267 -11.78 -43.11 -12.64
N CYS A 268 -13.06 -43.01 -12.30
CA CYS A 268 -13.57 -42.07 -11.32
C CYS A 268 -14.74 -42.70 -10.55
N GLU A 269 -15.25 -41.99 -9.54
CA GLU A 269 -16.43 -42.42 -8.77
C GLU A 269 -17.44 -41.26 -8.77
N ASP A 270 -18.68 -41.51 -9.21
CA ASP A 270 -19.72 -40.48 -9.31
C ASP A 270 -20.57 -40.34 -8.04
N GLY A 271 -20.22 -41.11 -6.99
CA GLY A 271 -20.92 -41.16 -5.71
C GLY A 271 -22.20 -42.01 -5.72
N ASN A 272 -22.56 -42.63 -6.84
CA ASN A 272 -23.70 -43.53 -6.93
C ASN A 272 -23.27 -44.98 -6.68
N SER A 273 -23.55 -45.48 -5.48
CA SER A 273 -23.30 -46.88 -5.10
C SER A 273 -24.01 -47.94 -5.97
N CYS A 274 -24.96 -47.54 -6.82
CA CYS A 274 -25.67 -48.43 -7.74
C CYS A 274 -25.11 -48.48 -9.15
N THR A 275 -24.01 -47.78 -9.42
CA THR A 275 -23.24 -47.88 -10.65
C THR A 275 -21.81 -48.28 -10.32
N ALA A 276 -21.12 -48.87 -11.30
CA ALA A 276 -19.70 -49.16 -11.19
C ALA A 276 -19.00 -49.05 -12.55
N GLY A 277 -17.70 -48.72 -12.50
CA GLY A 277 -16.85 -48.64 -13.68
C GLY A 277 -16.98 -47.32 -14.43
N GLU A 278 -17.27 -46.25 -13.70
CA GLU A 278 -17.38 -44.89 -14.19
C GLU A 278 -16.03 -44.42 -14.74
N VAL A 279 -16.13 -43.60 -15.78
CA VAL A 279 -14.97 -42.97 -16.40
C VAL A 279 -15.22 -41.49 -16.60
N CYS A 280 -14.15 -40.72 -16.60
CA CYS A 280 -14.21 -39.32 -16.93
C CYS A 280 -14.58 -39.12 -18.39
N ALA A 281 -15.55 -38.24 -18.63
CA ALA A 281 -15.90 -37.77 -19.97
C ALA A 281 -16.28 -36.29 -19.91
N ALA A 282 -15.52 -35.46 -20.61
CA ALA A 282 -15.75 -34.02 -20.72
C ALA A 282 -15.89 -33.31 -19.35
N GLY A 283 -15.09 -33.72 -18.37
CA GLY A 283 -15.06 -33.07 -17.06
C GLY A 283 -16.08 -33.56 -16.06
N ALA A 284 -16.86 -34.60 -16.41
CA ALA A 284 -17.81 -35.26 -15.52
C ALA A 284 -17.43 -36.72 -15.33
N CYS A 285 -17.61 -37.21 -14.11
CA CYS A 285 -17.56 -38.63 -13.83
C CYS A 285 -18.92 -39.27 -14.12
N GLY A 286 -18.96 -40.36 -14.88
CA GLY A 286 -20.20 -41.10 -15.13
C GLY A 286 -20.02 -42.24 -16.11
N GLY A 287 -21.14 -42.67 -16.73
CA GLY A 287 -21.13 -43.80 -17.66
C GLY A 287 -20.96 -45.17 -17.01
N GLY A 288 -21.06 -45.23 -15.67
CA GLY A 288 -21.03 -46.48 -14.91
C GLY A 288 -22.18 -47.41 -15.30
N MET A 289 -21.90 -48.71 -15.27
CA MET A 289 -22.89 -49.74 -15.53
C MET A 289 -23.68 -50.04 -14.25
N PRO A 290 -25.01 -50.27 -14.33
CA PRO A 290 -25.79 -50.66 -13.17
C PRO A 290 -25.21 -51.91 -12.49
N VAL A 291 -25.00 -51.82 -11.18
CA VAL A 291 -24.64 -53.00 -10.38
C VAL A 291 -25.82 -53.99 -10.33
N PRO A 292 -25.60 -55.25 -9.93
CA PRO A 292 -26.67 -56.25 -9.87
C PRO A 292 -27.88 -55.78 -9.05
N VAL A 293 -29.09 -56.09 -9.55
CA VAL A 293 -30.34 -55.79 -8.85
C VAL A 293 -30.34 -56.46 -7.47
N GLY A 294 -30.73 -55.70 -6.44
CA GLY A 294 -30.73 -56.19 -5.06
C GLY A 294 -29.43 -55.93 -4.30
N THR A 295 -28.41 -55.34 -4.93
CA THR A 295 -27.21 -54.86 -4.22
C THR A 295 -27.62 -53.82 -3.19
N THR A 296 -27.12 -53.96 -1.96
CA THR A 296 -27.40 -53.01 -0.87
C THR A 296 -26.81 -51.65 -1.20
N CYS A 297 -27.59 -50.59 -1.00
CA CYS A 297 -27.15 -49.22 -1.19
C CYS A 297 -27.72 -48.35 -0.07
N ASN A 298 -27.39 -47.07 -0.08
CA ASN A 298 -27.98 -46.08 0.80
C ASN A 298 -28.42 -44.89 -0.06
N ASP A 299 -29.70 -44.52 -0.03
CA ASP A 299 -30.24 -43.39 -0.79
C ASP A 299 -30.05 -42.05 -0.06
N ASN A 300 -29.29 -42.07 1.03
CA ASN A 300 -28.97 -41.01 1.97
C ASN A 300 -30.20 -40.35 2.60
N LYS A 301 -31.33 -41.06 2.66
CA LYS A 301 -32.48 -40.63 3.46
C LYS A 301 -32.42 -41.30 4.83
N ALA A 302 -32.29 -40.48 5.86
CA ALA A 302 -32.10 -40.93 7.23
C ALA A 302 -33.20 -41.87 7.77
N CYS A 303 -34.43 -41.81 7.21
CA CYS A 303 -35.58 -42.56 7.70
C CYS A 303 -36.08 -43.67 6.77
N THR A 304 -35.18 -44.23 5.97
CA THR A 304 -35.44 -45.45 5.22
C THR A 304 -34.32 -46.46 5.47
N THR A 305 -34.65 -47.76 5.38
CA THR A 305 -33.65 -48.82 5.47
C THR A 305 -33.93 -49.95 4.49
N GLY A 306 -32.88 -50.71 4.16
CA GLY A 306 -32.97 -51.85 3.25
C GLY A 306 -33.07 -51.44 1.79
N GLU A 307 -32.52 -50.27 1.43
CA GLU A 307 -32.46 -49.81 0.05
C GLU A 307 -31.66 -50.79 -0.80
N THR A 308 -32.14 -50.97 -2.02
CA THR A 308 -31.49 -51.83 -3.00
C THR A 308 -31.38 -51.13 -4.33
N CYS A 309 -30.32 -51.47 -5.05
CA CYS A 309 -30.13 -50.99 -6.40
C CYS A 309 -31.13 -51.64 -7.35
N ALA A 310 -31.82 -50.81 -8.12
CA ALA A 310 -32.63 -51.21 -9.25
C ALA A 310 -32.37 -50.28 -10.44
N ALA A 311 -31.95 -50.85 -11.56
CA ALA A 311 -31.66 -50.13 -12.81
C ALA A 311 -30.73 -48.90 -12.63
N GLY A 312 -29.70 -49.01 -11.79
CA GLY A 312 -28.71 -47.93 -11.55
C GLY A 312 -29.16 -46.86 -10.55
N THR A 313 -30.31 -47.05 -9.92
CA THR A 313 -30.83 -46.13 -8.89
C THR A 313 -30.94 -46.82 -7.54
N CYS A 314 -30.57 -46.13 -6.47
CA CYS A 314 -30.77 -46.59 -5.10
C CYS A 314 -32.17 -46.18 -4.61
N GLY A 315 -32.93 -47.14 -4.07
CA GLY A 315 -34.23 -46.87 -3.50
C GLY A 315 -34.95 -48.12 -3.02
N GLY A 316 -36.28 -48.03 -2.89
CA GLY A 316 -37.10 -49.14 -2.41
C GLY A 316 -36.90 -49.47 -0.92
N GLY A 317 -36.18 -48.61 -0.18
CA GLY A 317 -36.05 -48.71 1.27
C GLY A 317 -37.43 -48.64 1.94
N ALA A 318 -37.60 -49.44 2.98
CA ALA A 318 -38.78 -49.39 3.81
C ALA A 318 -38.66 -48.17 4.76
N PRO A 319 -39.75 -47.41 4.97
CA PRO A 319 -39.72 -46.33 5.95
C PRO A 319 -39.51 -46.91 7.36
N ILE A 320 -38.60 -46.27 8.11
CA ILE A 320 -38.50 -46.50 9.55
C ILE A 320 -39.69 -45.78 10.19
N LEU A 321 -40.56 -46.54 10.86
CA LEU A 321 -41.80 -46.03 11.48
C LEU A 321 -41.79 -46.16 13.01
N ASP A 322 -40.88 -46.97 13.54
CA ASP A 322 -40.75 -47.22 14.96
C ASP A 322 -39.88 -46.13 15.59
N CYS A 323 -40.28 -45.64 16.76
CA CYS A 323 -39.46 -44.77 17.59
C CYS A 323 -38.35 -45.62 18.23
N ALA A 324 -37.11 -45.51 17.75
CA ALA A 324 -36.03 -46.43 18.11
C ALA A 324 -34.72 -45.67 18.34
N HIS A 325 -34.24 -45.75 19.59
CA HIS A 325 -33.07 -45.01 20.04
C HIS A 325 -31.77 -45.47 19.34
N GLY A 326 -30.96 -44.51 18.87
CA GLY A 326 -29.65 -44.71 18.26
C GLY A 326 -29.67 -45.25 16.81
N ASP A 327 -30.80 -45.18 16.11
CA ASP A 327 -30.94 -45.56 14.71
C ASP A 327 -30.77 -44.38 13.72
N GLY A 328 -30.74 -43.15 14.22
CA GLY A 328 -30.51 -41.93 13.45
C GLY A 328 -31.73 -41.41 12.69
N CYS A 329 -32.93 -41.93 12.95
CA CYS A 329 -34.19 -41.49 12.38
C CYS A 329 -35.14 -40.95 13.47
N CYS A 330 -36.01 -39.99 13.12
CA CYS A 330 -37.09 -39.52 13.99
C CYS A 330 -38.43 -39.54 13.24
N PRO A 331 -39.17 -40.67 13.24
CA PRO A 331 -40.44 -40.81 12.53
C PRO A 331 -41.55 -39.91 13.09
N ALA A 332 -42.58 -39.64 12.28
CA ALA A 332 -43.71 -38.81 12.71
C ALA A 332 -44.49 -39.45 13.87
N GLY A 333 -44.56 -38.76 15.01
CA GLY A 333 -45.18 -39.27 16.24
C GLY A 333 -44.18 -39.67 17.34
N CYS A 334 -42.89 -39.65 17.03
CA CYS A 334 -41.80 -39.81 17.99
C CYS A 334 -41.37 -38.46 18.57
N ASP A 335 -40.89 -38.48 19.80
CA ASP A 335 -40.33 -37.33 20.52
C ASP A 335 -39.12 -37.78 21.34
N LEU A 336 -38.43 -36.82 21.97
CA LEU A 336 -37.29 -37.07 22.86
C LEU A 336 -37.51 -38.13 23.96
N SER A 337 -38.76 -38.49 24.29
CA SER A 337 -39.08 -39.48 25.32
C SER A 337 -39.25 -40.89 24.76
N THR A 338 -39.49 -41.00 23.46
CA THR A 338 -39.78 -42.25 22.75
C THR A 338 -38.68 -42.60 21.76
N ASP A 339 -37.88 -41.64 21.35
CA ASP A 339 -36.76 -41.76 20.43
C ASP A 339 -35.70 -40.69 20.75
N ASP A 340 -34.48 -41.09 21.14
CA ASP A 340 -33.42 -40.14 21.46
C ASP A 340 -32.71 -39.57 20.23
N ASP A 341 -32.97 -40.12 19.04
CA ASP A 341 -32.59 -39.53 17.76
C ASP A 341 -33.48 -38.34 17.38
N CYS A 342 -34.66 -38.19 18.01
CA CYS A 342 -35.46 -36.97 18.00
C CYS A 342 -34.81 -35.86 18.85
N LYS A 343 -33.57 -35.47 18.56
CA LYS A 343 -32.75 -34.63 19.43
C LYS A 343 -33.19 -33.14 19.44
N LEU A 344 -33.40 -32.58 20.64
CA LEU A 344 -33.33 -31.13 20.86
C LEU A 344 -31.84 -30.74 20.96
N LEU A 345 -31.33 -30.06 19.94
CA LEU A 345 -29.98 -29.52 19.93
C LEU A 345 -29.87 -28.41 20.98
N LYS A 346 -29.09 -28.63 22.04
CA LYS A 346 -28.89 -27.67 23.12
C LYS A 346 -27.76 -26.73 22.76
N VAL A 347 -28.08 -25.45 22.61
CA VAL A 347 -27.13 -24.42 22.18
C VAL A 347 -26.89 -23.43 23.32
N ALA A 348 -25.64 -23.31 23.76
CA ALA A 348 -25.23 -22.20 24.60
C ALA A 348 -24.81 -21.04 23.71
N VAL A 349 -25.34 -19.85 23.97
CA VAL A 349 -24.84 -18.60 23.39
C VAL A 349 -24.14 -17.82 24.49
N MET A 350 -22.91 -17.43 24.20
CA MET A 350 -21.94 -16.95 25.16
C MET A 350 -21.38 -15.61 24.67
N GLY A 351 -21.53 -14.57 25.48
CA GLY A 351 -21.26 -13.20 25.05
C GLY A 351 -20.84 -12.26 26.17
N GLY A 352 -20.01 -11.29 25.81
CA GLY A 352 -19.54 -10.22 26.71
C GLY A 352 -20.54 -9.08 26.94
N PRO A 353 -20.09 -7.92 27.46
CA PRO A 353 -20.95 -6.76 27.73
C PRO A 353 -21.64 -6.15 26.49
N PHE A 354 -21.21 -6.55 25.29
CA PHE A 354 -21.77 -6.12 24.00
C PHE A 354 -22.64 -7.19 23.32
N TYR A 355 -23.05 -8.23 24.06
CA TYR A 355 -23.93 -9.29 23.55
C TYR A 355 -25.32 -8.76 23.21
N VAL A 356 -25.80 -9.05 22.00
CA VAL A 356 -27.19 -8.91 21.61
C VAL A 356 -27.86 -10.28 21.54
N ASP A 357 -29.06 -10.38 22.08
CA ASP A 357 -29.77 -11.65 22.24
C ASP A 357 -30.47 -12.15 20.96
N ASP A 358 -30.30 -11.43 19.85
CA ASP A 358 -31.00 -11.66 18.57
C ASP A 358 -30.72 -13.04 17.99
N LEU A 359 -29.47 -13.52 18.05
CA LEU A 359 -29.15 -14.87 17.58
C LEU A 359 -29.86 -15.92 18.42
N ARG A 360 -29.70 -15.86 19.75
CA ARG A 360 -30.30 -16.84 20.64
C ARG A 360 -31.82 -16.84 20.48
N ALA A 361 -32.43 -15.66 20.39
CA ALA A 361 -33.86 -15.54 20.12
C ALA A 361 -34.25 -16.20 18.80
N HIS A 362 -33.50 -15.98 17.72
CA HIS A 362 -33.73 -16.62 16.42
C HIS A 362 -33.54 -18.14 16.46
N LEU A 363 -32.50 -18.64 17.13
CA LEU A 363 -32.27 -20.09 17.28
C LEU A 363 -33.38 -20.73 18.11
N ALA A 364 -33.88 -20.06 19.15
CA ALA A 364 -35.01 -20.53 19.95
C ALA A 364 -36.32 -20.63 19.16
N THR A 365 -36.47 -19.93 18.03
CA THR A 365 -37.65 -20.10 17.16
C THR A 365 -37.52 -21.29 16.21
N GLN A 366 -36.33 -21.88 16.07
CA GLN A 366 -36.12 -22.99 15.15
C GLN A 366 -36.64 -24.29 15.74
N PRO A 367 -37.25 -25.17 14.91
CA PRO A 367 -37.60 -26.52 15.33
C PRO A 367 -36.36 -27.24 15.87
N PHE A 368 -36.52 -27.97 16.98
CA PHE A 368 -35.48 -28.85 17.52
C PHE A 368 -34.22 -28.14 18.06
N ILE A 369 -34.24 -26.81 18.28
CA ILE A 369 -33.14 -26.08 18.94
C ILE A 369 -33.60 -25.50 20.29
N GLY A 370 -32.91 -25.90 21.36
CA GLY A 370 -33.05 -25.30 22.69
C GLY A 370 -31.85 -24.41 22.98
N SER A 371 -32.02 -23.09 22.99
CA SER A 371 -30.91 -22.16 23.22
C SER A 371 -30.95 -21.52 24.62
N ALA A 372 -29.81 -21.32 25.26
CA ALA A 372 -29.66 -20.60 26.53
C ALA A 372 -28.46 -19.66 26.52
N VAL A 373 -28.49 -18.62 27.36
CA VAL A 373 -27.33 -17.74 27.59
C VAL A 373 -26.44 -18.33 28.70
N VAL A 374 -25.12 -18.41 28.47
CA VAL A 374 -24.15 -18.94 29.44
C VAL A 374 -22.98 -17.96 29.61
N ASN A 375 -23.05 -17.04 30.58
CA ASN A 375 -22.05 -15.97 30.72
C ASN A 375 -21.31 -15.95 32.07
N THR A 376 -21.64 -16.85 33.00
CA THR A 376 -21.13 -16.82 34.39
C THR A 376 -20.36 -18.06 34.80
N ASP A 377 -20.61 -19.21 34.18
CA ASP A 377 -19.91 -20.48 34.43
C ASP A 377 -19.53 -21.13 33.10
N CYS A 378 -18.25 -21.02 32.75
CA CYS A 378 -17.67 -21.62 31.56
C CYS A 378 -16.93 -22.95 31.88
N SER A 379 -17.22 -23.59 33.02
CA SER A 379 -16.57 -24.86 33.37
C SER A 379 -16.92 -25.96 32.37
N LEU A 380 -16.00 -26.93 32.19
CA LEU A 380 -16.21 -28.05 31.27
C LEU A 380 -17.53 -28.78 31.53
N ALA A 381 -17.86 -29.00 32.82
CA ALA A 381 -19.10 -29.64 33.24
C ALA A 381 -20.36 -28.85 32.85
N THR A 382 -20.27 -27.52 32.75
CA THR A 382 -21.37 -26.68 32.28
C THR A 382 -21.45 -26.64 30.76
N LEU A 383 -20.32 -26.53 30.06
CA LEU A 383 -20.30 -26.58 28.58
C LEU A 383 -20.81 -27.93 28.05
N GLN A 384 -20.47 -29.04 28.71
CA GLN A 384 -20.93 -30.39 28.34
C GLN A 384 -22.44 -30.62 28.47
N LYS A 385 -23.20 -29.67 29.04
CA LYS A 385 -24.68 -29.71 29.02
C LYS A 385 -25.26 -29.30 27.66
N PHE A 386 -24.42 -28.73 26.79
CA PHE A 386 -24.78 -28.20 25.48
C PHE A 386 -24.06 -28.97 24.38
N ASP A 387 -24.76 -29.14 23.26
CA ASP A 387 -24.23 -29.77 22.06
C ASP A 387 -23.37 -28.79 21.25
N VAL A 388 -23.75 -27.51 21.27
CA VAL A 388 -23.04 -26.43 20.58
C VAL A 388 -22.88 -25.25 21.52
N VAL A 389 -21.68 -24.66 21.51
CA VAL A 389 -21.38 -23.41 22.18
C VAL A 389 -21.01 -22.36 21.14
N ILE A 390 -21.78 -21.29 21.09
CA ILE A 390 -21.54 -20.12 20.25
C ILE A 390 -20.93 -19.03 21.12
N THR A 391 -19.72 -18.58 20.81
CA THR A 391 -18.96 -17.65 21.66
C THR A 391 -18.47 -16.43 20.90
N HIS A 392 -18.58 -15.26 21.54
CA HIS A 392 -18.03 -14.01 21.03
C HIS A 392 -17.64 -13.03 22.14
N GLY A 393 -16.74 -12.10 21.78
CA GLY A 393 -16.37 -10.97 22.63
C GLY A 393 -15.64 -11.37 23.92
N GLN A 394 -15.55 -10.42 24.84
CA GLN A 394 -14.82 -10.60 26.10
C GLN A 394 -15.74 -11.14 27.21
N MET A 395 -15.50 -12.36 27.65
CA MET A 395 -16.15 -13.04 28.76
C MET A 395 -15.19 -13.31 29.92
N SER A 396 -15.64 -13.06 31.14
CA SER A 396 -14.79 -13.20 32.35
C SER A 396 -14.53 -14.66 32.74
N CYS A 397 -15.43 -15.60 32.43
CA CYS A 397 -15.23 -17.01 32.73
C CYS A 397 -14.48 -17.79 31.63
N PHE A 398 -14.20 -17.17 30.49
CA PHE A 398 -13.65 -17.87 29.33
C PHE A 398 -12.26 -18.45 29.60
N SER A 399 -12.04 -19.68 29.15
CA SER A 399 -10.77 -20.39 29.25
C SER A 399 -10.51 -21.20 27.97
N PRO A 400 -9.44 -20.90 27.20
CA PRO A 400 -9.11 -21.64 25.98
C PRO A 400 -9.01 -23.15 26.19
N SER A 401 -8.31 -23.59 27.24
CA SER A 401 -8.11 -25.01 27.53
C SER A 401 -9.43 -25.75 27.84
N THR A 402 -10.41 -25.06 28.40
CA THR A 402 -11.72 -25.65 28.69
C THR A 402 -12.53 -25.87 27.42
N PHE A 403 -12.49 -24.90 26.49
CA PHE A 403 -13.18 -25.01 25.20
C PHE A 403 -12.51 -26.02 24.28
N GLU A 404 -11.18 -26.11 24.31
CA GLU A 404 -10.45 -27.17 23.62
C GLU A 404 -10.82 -28.56 24.16
N ALA A 405 -10.85 -28.74 25.48
CA ALA A 405 -11.28 -30.01 26.08
C ALA A 405 -12.74 -30.35 25.74
N TYR A 406 -13.63 -29.35 25.73
CA TYR A 406 -15.02 -29.52 25.34
C TYR A 406 -15.16 -29.97 23.87
N ALA A 407 -14.47 -29.29 22.95
CA ALA A 407 -14.49 -29.63 21.53
C ALA A 407 -13.83 -31.00 21.27
N GLN A 408 -12.68 -31.29 21.89
CA GLN A 408 -12.03 -32.61 21.82
C GLN A 408 -12.98 -33.74 22.27
N GLY A 409 -13.77 -33.48 23.31
CA GLY A 409 -14.80 -34.37 23.86
C GLY A 409 -16.08 -34.48 23.04
N GLY A 410 -16.19 -33.80 21.90
CA GLY A 410 -17.27 -33.99 20.94
C GLY A 410 -18.23 -32.81 20.80
N GLY A 411 -18.03 -31.75 21.58
CA GLY A 411 -18.83 -30.53 21.52
C GLY A 411 -18.60 -29.71 20.25
N GLY A 412 -19.65 -29.02 19.81
CA GLY A 412 -19.58 -28.07 18.71
C GLY A 412 -19.18 -26.68 19.19
N VAL A 413 -18.26 -26.00 18.53
CA VAL A 413 -17.88 -24.61 18.85
C VAL A 413 -18.07 -23.72 17.65
N ILE A 414 -18.78 -22.60 17.81
CA ILE A 414 -18.88 -21.54 16.81
C ILE A 414 -18.28 -20.29 17.42
N ALA A 415 -17.24 -19.74 16.78
CA ALA A 415 -16.48 -18.63 17.34
C ALA A 415 -16.21 -17.54 16.32
N THR A 416 -16.03 -16.33 16.84
CA THR A 416 -15.73 -15.09 16.10
C THR A 416 -14.26 -14.69 16.28
N PRO A 417 -13.71 -13.82 15.42
CA PRO A 417 -12.29 -13.43 15.46
C PRO A 417 -11.90 -12.67 16.72
N TRP A 418 -12.80 -11.89 17.33
CA TRP A 418 -12.58 -11.25 18.63
C TRP A 418 -12.13 -12.18 19.77
N MET A 419 -12.39 -13.49 19.65
CA MET A 419 -11.90 -14.48 20.60
C MET A 419 -10.37 -14.66 20.51
N TYR A 420 -9.78 -14.37 19.34
CA TYR A 420 -8.34 -14.46 19.09
C TYR A 420 -7.56 -13.33 19.77
N SER A 421 -8.04 -12.09 19.65
CA SER A 421 -7.37 -10.88 20.16
C SER A 421 -7.36 -10.78 21.68
N ASN A 422 -8.44 -11.21 22.34
CA ASN A 422 -8.60 -11.05 23.78
C ASN A 422 -7.98 -12.19 24.61
N TYR A 423 -7.80 -13.37 24.02
CA TYR A 423 -7.47 -14.58 24.79
C TYR A 423 -6.22 -15.32 24.34
N GLY A 424 -5.53 -14.86 23.29
CA GLY A 424 -4.14 -15.22 22.94
C GLY A 424 -3.83 -16.70 22.68
N ASN A 425 -4.80 -17.61 22.84
CA ASN A 425 -4.57 -19.06 22.97
C ASN A 425 -5.70 -19.91 22.36
N LEU A 426 -6.57 -19.36 21.50
CA LEU A 426 -7.45 -20.20 20.67
C LEU A 426 -6.79 -20.67 19.38
N VAL A 427 -5.48 -20.45 19.28
CA VAL A 427 -4.64 -20.82 18.14
C VAL A 427 -4.78 -22.29 17.82
N ASP A 428 -5.08 -23.16 18.77
CA ASP A 428 -5.23 -24.61 18.52
C ASP A 428 -6.67 -25.02 18.21
N LEU A 429 -7.69 -24.33 18.71
CA LEU A 429 -9.11 -24.68 18.50
C LEU A 429 -9.71 -24.20 17.18
N LEU A 430 -9.39 -22.98 16.74
CA LEU A 430 -10.03 -22.42 15.54
C LEU A 430 -9.47 -23.02 14.25
N PRO A 431 -10.23 -23.09 13.15
CA PRO A 431 -9.75 -23.59 11.85
C PRO A 431 -8.65 -22.73 11.21
N VAL A 432 -8.29 -21.61 11.84
CA VAL A 432 -7.42 -20.56 11.32
C VAL A 432 -6.30 -20.21 12.31
N THR A 433 -5.13 -19.83 11.79
CA THR A 433 -3.96 -19.36 12.56
C THR A 433 -3.46 -18.05 11.97
N GLY A 434 -3.20 -17.00 12.76
CA GLY A 434 -2.82 -15.69 12.20
C GLY A 434 -2.74 -14.55 13.20
N GLN A 435 -2.92 -13.31 12.76
CA GLN A 435 -2.98 -12.15 13.65
C GLN A 435 -4.02 -11.16 13.16
N VAL A 436 -4.79 -10.58 14.09
CA VAL A 436 -5.72 -9.48 13.82
C VAL A 436 -4.90 -8.28 13.40
N ILE A 437 -5.09 -7.83 12.15
CA ILE A 437 -4.40 -6.66 11.59
C ILE A 437 -5.15 -5.40 11.98
N ASN A 438 -6.49 -5.44 11.94
CA ASN A 438 -7.34 -4.35 12.37
C ASN A 438 -8.56 -4.88 13.12
N SER A 439 -8.92 -4.20 14.22
CA SER A 439 -9.90 -4.68 15.19
C SER A 439 -11.37 -4.48 14.77
N PHE A 440 -11.63 -3.66 13.75
CA PHE A 440 -12.98 -3.49 13.20
C PHE A 440 -12.97 -2.76 11.85
N GLN A 441 -13.70 -3.29 10.89
CA GLN A 441 -14.06 -2.62 9.64
C GLN A 441 -15.57 -2.73 9.44
N SER A 442 -16.21 -1.65 8.98
CA SER A 442 -17.63 -1.68 8.61
C SER A 442 -17.81 -1.06 7.23
N PHE A 443 -18.31 -1.88 6.30
CA PHE A 443 -18.40 -1.57 4.89
C PHE A 443 -19.50 -2.45 4.24
N PRO A 444 -19.94 -2.14 3.01
CA PRO A 444 -20.86 -3.02 2.29
C PRO A 444 -20.27 -4.43 2.15
N LEU A 445 -21.09 -5.44 2.37
CA LEU A 445 -20.73 -6.86 2.31
C LEU A 445 -20.07 -7.20 0.97
N LYS A 446 -18.77 -7.49 1.01
CA LYS A 446 -17.99 -7.95 -0.15
C LYS A 446 -17.29 -9.25 0.18
N VAL A 447 -17.99 -10.35 -0.07
CA VAL A 447 -17.48 -11.70 0.11
C VAL A 447 -17.40 -12.43 -1.22
N THR A 448 -16.47 -13.37 -1.32
CA THR A 448 -16.36 -14.33 -2.42
C THR A 448 -16.65 -15.71 -1.86
N VAL A 449 -17.61 -16.42 -2.47
CA VAL A 449 -17.95 -17.81 -2.12
C VAL A 449 -16.97 -18.72 -2.85
N LEU A 450 -16.19 -19.48 -2.08
CA LEU A 450 -15.20 -20.44 -2.59
C LEU A 450 -15.83 -21.81 -2.84
N ASP A 451 -16.70 -22.26 -1.93
CA ASP A 451 -17.40 -23.54 -2.01
C ASP A 451 -18.92 -23.30 -1.83
N PRO A 452 -19.66 -23.12 -2.94
CA PRO A 452 -21.11 -22.93 -2.87
C PRO A 452 -21.87 -24.23 -2.50
N SER A 453 -21.21 -25.39 -2.51
CA SER A 453 -21.81 -26.67 -2.13
C SER A 453 -21.72 -26.95 -0.63
N ASP A 454 -20.99 -26.12 0.11
CA ASP A 454 -20.86 -26.24 1.55
C ASP A 454 -22.24 -26.17 2.23
N VAL A 455 -22.54 -27.17 3.06
CA VAL A 455 -23.75 -27.24 3.89
C VAL A 455 -23.97 -26.00 4.76
N LEU A 456 -22.91 -25.26 5.12
CA LEU A 456 -23.02 -23.99 5.84
C LEU A 456 -23.69 -22.90 5.00
N LEU A 457 -23.57 -22.97 3.67
CA LEU A 457 -24.10 -21.98 2.73
C LEU A 457 -25.46 -22.38 2.13
N GLN A 458 -26.03 -23.51 2.52
CA GLN A 458 -27.33 -23.95 2.01
C GLN A 458 -28.42 -22.90 2.33
N GLY A 459 -28.99 -22.29 1.29
CA GLY A 459 -30.00 -21.24 1.44
C GLY A 459 -29.46 -19.87 1.89
N VAL A 460 -28.13 -19.71 1.99
CA VAL A 460 -27.48 -18.44 2.33
C VAL A 460 -27.29 -17.64 1.04
N ASN A 461 -27.90 -16.45 0.97
CA ASN A 461 -27.77 -15.55 -0.17
C ASN A 461 -27.27 -14.17 0.27
N PHE A 462 -25.95 -13.99 0.23
CA PHE A 462 -25.27 -12.74 0.59
C PHE A 462 -25.76 -11.58 -0.30
N GLN A 463 -26.19 -10.47 0.31
CA GLN A 463 -26.62 -9.28 -0.42
C GLN A 463 -25.49 -8.24 -0.45
N PRO A 464 -24.99 -7.83 -1.63
CA PRO A 464 -23.82 -6.94 -1.73
C PRO A 464 -23.94 -5.55 -1.07
N ASN A 465 -25.17 -5.11 -0.76
CA ASN A 465 -25.45 -3.82 -0.14
C ASN A 465 -25.68 -3.92 1.38
N ASP A 466 -25.70 -5.13 1.94
CA ASP A 466 -25.85 -5.30 3.37
C ASP A 466 -24.61 -4.75 4.08
N PHE A 467 -24.83 -3.95 5.11
CA PHE A 467 -23.75 -3.34 5.86
C PHE A 467 -23.42 -4.23 7.05
N VAL A 468 -22.19 -4.76 7.07
CA VAL A 468 -21.72 -5.70 8.09
C VAL A 468 -20.37 -5.27 8.63
N GLY A 469 -20.22 -5.45 9.95
CA GLY A 469 -18.91 -5.42 10.58
C GLY A 469 -18.17 -6.74 10.34
N TRP A 470 -16.86 -6.65 10.20
CA TRP A 470 -15.94 -7.79 10.21
C TRP A 470 -14.59 -7.34 10.75
N GLU A 471 -13.77 -8.28 11.17
CA GLU A 471 -12.43 -7.99 11.62
C GLU A 471 -11.43 -8.24 10.50
N GLU A 472 -10.54 -7.29 10.21
CA GLU A 472 -9.49 -7.53 9.23
C GLU A 472 -8.45 -8.45 9.85
N VAL A 473 -8.61 -9.74 9.57
CA VAL A 473 -7.70 -10.76 10.06
C VAL A 473 -7.07 -11.51 8.91
N GLN A 474 -5.73 -11.52 8.90
CA GLN A 474 -4.99 -12.43 8.04
C GLN A 474 -4.80 -13.73 8.78
N PHE A 475 -5.39 -14.76 8.21
CA PHE A 475 -5.38 -16.10 8.73
C PHE A 475 -4.86 -17.06 7.65
N THR A 476 -4.14 -18.07 8.10
CA THR A 476 -3.85 -19.27 7.33
C THR A 476 -4.79 -20.37 7.82
N LEU A 477 -5.47 -21.06 6.90
CA LEU A 477 -6.22 -22.27 7.25
C LEU A 477 -5.28 -23.33 7.79
N LYS A 478 -5.72 -24.00 8.85
CA LYS A 478 -5.01 -25.17 9.36
C LYS A 478 -5.17 -26.36 8.43
N PRO A 479 -4.20 -27.29 8.42
CA PRO A 479 -4.36 -28.58 7.75
C PRO A 479 -5.63 -29.29 8.22
N GLY A 480 -6.49 -29.68 7.27
CA GLY A 480 -7.78 -30.34 7.55
C GLY A 480 -8.95 -29.37 7.78
N ALA A 481 -8.70 -28.05 7.79
CA ALA A 481 -9.76 -27.06 7.76
C ALA A 481 -10.17 -26.69 6.33
N THR A 482 -11.44 -26.32 6.17
CA THR A 482 -12.01 -25.86 4.90
C THR A 482 -12.58 -24.46 5.08
N SER A 483 -12.44 -23.60 4.06
CA SER A 483 -13.09 -22.29 4.01
C SER A 483 -14.03 -22.21 2.82
N SER A 484 -15.23 -21.71 3.08
CA SER A 484 -16.32 -21.64 2.09
C SER A 484 -16.53 -20.21 1.60
N VAL A 485 -16.07 -19.20 2.36
CA VAL A 485 -16.25 -17.79 2.06
C VAL A 485 -15.03 -17.00 2.51
N VAL A 486 -14.57 -16.07 1.68
CA VAL A 486 -13.50 -15.10 2.00
C VAL A 486 -13.93 -13.66 1.78
N TRP A 487 -13.33 -12.75 2.53
CA TRP A 487 -13.50 -11.32 2.36
C TRP A 487 -12.71 -10.80 1.17
N LEU A 488 -13.30 -9.90 0.39
CA LEU A 488 -12.65 -9.19 -0.73
C LEU A 488 -12.05 -10.09 -1.83
N GLY A 489 -12.35 -11.40 -1.83
CA GLY A 489 -11.69 -12.36 -2.72
C GLY A 489 -10.27 -12.74 -2.29
N ASP A 490 -9.83 -12.31 -1.11
CA ASP A 490 -8.50 -12.57 -0.57
C ASP A 490 -8.50 -13.91 0.19
N LEU A 491 -7.74 -14.89 -0.31
CA LEU A 491 -7.63 -16.22 0.29
C LEU A 491 -6.94 -16.24 1.66
N THR A 492 -6.43 -15.11 2.14
CA THR A 492 -5.89 -14.95 3.49
C THR A 492 -6.91 -14.37 4.48
N ARG A 493 -8.08 -13.96 4.00
CA ARG A 493 -9.15 -13.31 4.80
C ARG A 493 -10.40 -14.17 4.84
N HIS A 494 -10.34 -15.25 5.59
CA HIS A 494 -11.46 -16.20 5.70
C HIS A 494 -12.65 -15.57 6.42
N ALA A 495 -13.83 -15.64 5.81
CA ALA A 495 -15.09 -15.17 6.40
C ALA A 495 -15.88 -16.33 7.05
N VAL A 496 -15.85 -17.49 6.40
CA VAL A 496 -16.46 -18.74 6.89
C VAL A 496 -15.44 -19.85 6.73
N ALA A 497 -15.12 -20.50 7.85
CA ALA A 497 -14.28 -21.69 7.86
C ALA A 497 -14.78 -22.71 8.88
N LYS A 498 -14.47 -23.98 8.66
CA LYS A 498 -14.87 -25.09 9.53
C LYS A 498 -13.83 -26.19 9.52
N TRP A 499 -13.76 -26.96 10.60
CA TRP A 499 -12.90 -28.13 10.67
C TRP A 499 -13.31 -29.09 11.81
N PRO A 500 -12.98 -30.38 11.70
CA PRO A 500 -13.05 -31.29 12.84
C PRO A 500 -11.95 -30.97 13.86
N TYR A 501 -12.26 -31.05 15.15
CA TYR A 501 -11.26 -30.89 16.23
C TYR A 501 -11.48 -31.94 17.31
N GLY A 502 -10.55 -32.89 17.42
CA GLY A 502 -10.77 -34.12 18.18
C GLY A 502 -12.01 -34.85 17.67
N SER A 503 -12.98 -35.12 18.56
CA SER A 503 -14.27 -35.68 18.15
C SER A 503 -15.35 -34.62 17.87
N GLY A 504 -15.07 -33.33 18.08
CA GLY A 504 -16.00 -32.22 17.88
C GLY A 504 -15.88 -31.55 16.53
N ARG A 505 -16.63 -30.48 16.34
CA ARG A 505 -16.70 -29.68 15.10
C ARG A 505 -16.64 -28.20 15.43
N VAL A 506 -15.72 -27.48 14.78
CA VAL A 506 -15.50 -26.06 15.06
C VAL A 506 -15.76 -25.24 13.81
N VAL A 507 -16.55 -24.18 13.96
CA VAL A 507 -16.87 -23.21 12.92
C VAL A 507 -16.34 -21.85 13.33
N TYR A 508 -15.74 -21.17 12.36
CA TYR A 508 -15.30 -19.81 12.45
C TYR A 508 -16.16 -18.95 11.52
N LEU A 509 -16.79 -17.93 12.09
CA LEU A 509 -17.62 -16.96 11.38
C LEU A 509 -17.11 -15.56 11.69
N ASP A 510 -16.52 -14.93 10.68
CA ASP A 510 -16.01 -13.56 10.73
C ASP A 510 -17.03 -12.61 10.12
N PHE A 511 -18.15 -12.52 10.81
CA PHE A 511 -19.08 -11.42 10.68
C PHE A 511 -19.30 -10.95 12.11
N HIS A 512 -19.43 -9.65 12.35
CA HIS A 512 -19.90 -9.10 13.62
C HIS A 512 -21.38 -9.50 13.80
N TYR A 513 -21.57 -10.79 14.05
CA TYR A 513 -22.83 -11.52 13.96
C TYR A 513 -23.55 -11.50 15.31
N LEU A 514 -22.79 -11.43 16.39
CA LEU A 514 -23.22 -11.63 17.77
C LEU A 514 -23.09 -10.38 18.67
N THR A 515 -22.40 -9.33 18.22
CA THR A 515 -22.17 -8.11 19.02
C THR A 515 -23.24 -7.06 18.76
N SER A 516 -23.28 -5.98 19.54
CA SER A 516 -24.22 -4.86 19.43
C SER A 516 -23.77 -3.74 18.48
N ASP A 517 -22.73 -3.94 17.68
CA ASP A 517 -22.20 -2.88 16.82
C ASP A 517 -23.18 -2.60 15.67
N CYS A 518 -23.18 -1.38 15.11
CA CYS A 518 -24.25 -0.87 14.22
C CYS A 518 -24.40 -1.58 12.84
N SER A 519 -23.90 -2.80 12.66
CA SER A 519 -23.78 -3.50 11.36
C SER A 519 -23.86 -5.02 11.53
N LEU A 520 -25.06 -5.52 11.90
CA LEU A 520 -25.26 -6.91 12.34
C LEU A 520 -25.67 -7.85 11.22
N ALA A 521 -24.83 -8.86 10.98
CA ALA A 521 -25.19 -9.95 10.08
C ALA A 521 -26.43 -10.74 10.56
N SER A 522 -26.66 -10.84 11.89
CA SER A 522 -27.86 -11.47 12.48
C SER A 522 -29.16 -10.69 12.23
N GLY A 523 -29.09 -9.44 11.79
CA GLY A 523 -30.25 -8.69 11.31
C GLY A 523 -30.77 -9.16 9.95
N TYR A 524 -29.89 -9.73 9.12
CA TYR A 524 -30.21 -10.17 7.77
C TYR A 524 -30.66 -11.64 7.73
N THR A 525 -31.49 -11.96 6.74
CA THR A 525 -32.00 -13.33 6.54
C THR A 525 -30.87 -14.32 6.24
N TRP A 526 -29.88 -13.92 5.44
CA TRP A 526 -28.74 -14.77 5.12
C TRP A 526 -27.88 -15.06 6.36
N GLY A 527 -27.69 -14.09 7.26
CA GLY A 527 -26.88 -14.29 8.46
C GLY A 527 -27.59 -15.21 9.46
N LYS A 528 -28.91 -15.05 9.62
CA LYS A 528 -29.75 -15.99 10.38
C LYS A 528 -29.64 -17.42 9.84
N GLN A 529 -29.77 -17.60 8.53
CA GLN A 529 -29.63 -18.90 7.88
C GLN A 529 -28.22 -19.50 8.06
N LEU A 530 -27.17 -18.69 7.88
CA LEU A 530 -25.79 -19.13 8.04
C LEU A 530 -25.51 -19.66 9.45
N ALA A 531 -25.98 -18.97 10.49
CA ALA A 531 -25.77 -19.44 11.85
C ALA A 531 -26.62 -20.66 12.19
N TYR A 532 -27.83 -20.77 11.65
CA TYR A 532 -28.62 -21.99 11.78
C TYR A 532 -27.87 -23.19 11.19
N ASN A 533 -27.38 -23.08 9.96
CA ASN A 533 -26.60 -24.14 9.31
C ASN A 533 -25.32 -24.48 10.09
N ALA A 534 -24.60 -23.46 10.55
CA ALA A 534 -23.41 -23.64 11.38
C ALA A 534 -23.72 -24.35 12.70
N THR A 535 -24.86 -24.04 13.33
CA THR A 535 -25.32 -24.69 14.56
C THR A 535 -25.62 -26.17 14.32
N LEU A 536 -26.35 -26.49 13.25
CA LEU A 536 -26.64 -27.88 12.91
C LEU A 536 -25.38 -28.69 12.57
N TRP A 537 -24.47 -28.10 11.79
CA TRP A 537 -23.21 -28.77 11.43
C TRP A 537 -22.31 -28.97 12.64
N ALA A 538 -22.12 -27.95 13.49
CA ALA A 538 -21.35 -28.07 14.72
C ALA A 538 -21.97 -29.10 15.69
N GLY A 539 -23.30 -29.16 15.71
CA GLY A 539 -24.10 -30.11 16.49
C GLY A 539 -24.16 -31.54 15.94
N LYS A 540 -23.50 -31.81 14.81
CA LYS A 540 -23.49 -33.10 14.10
C LYS A 540 -24.86 -33.57 13.62
N VAL A 541 -25.73 -32.61 13.27
CA VAL A 541 -27.03 -32.87 12.63
C VAL A 541 -26.91 -32.86 11.11
N LEU A 542 -25.99 -32.04 10.57
CA LEU A 542 -25.65 -31.93 9.13
C LEU A 542 -24.28 -32.51 8.79
#